data_AF-A0A5J4VCT7-F1
#
_entry.id   AF-A0A5J4VCT7-F1
#
_cell.length_a   1.000
_cell.length_b   1.000
_cell.length_c   1.000
_cell.angle_alpha   90.00
_cell.angle_beta   90.00
_cell.angle_gamma   90.00
#
_symmetry.space_group_name_H-M   'P 1'
#
loop_
_entity.id
_entity.type
_entity.pdbx_description
1 polymer ?
#
loop_
_entity_poly.entity_id
_entity_poly.type
_entity_poly.pdbx_seq_one_letter_code
_entity_poly.pdbx_strand_id
1 'polypeptide(L)'
;MIILNKSFFEYLNNLLNVGDIPNIWQSYEIDEPVDNARPLAKEAGKPIGRDDVMAHFTSLVRSNLHVVLCMSPSEGEHQNGKWKKRYTDKMAEACVHMHLSVEQASARFLSEMKRHNYTTPTSYLELLNSYEGILLQMSQEIAARHIKLSNCLQTLIRTNSEVEVMQGQLIAIQPRLEQSQKDTVAIMEELSAQQQEVEAKQEIVRAEEAEVSQSADEAEELALEAQNDLENALPKYNAAINADQSPDKSDISEVKSFARPPELVMIVLQAVSLLFNQPQTWEQAKKLMNAEFQGKLHDYDKDSLDEKMKSKLKANFINNPKFQLEVVESVPKAAKSLCQWKFKLDQ
;
A
#
# COMPACT_ATOMS: atom_id res chain seq x y z
N MET A 1 1.15 -52.61 6.36
CA MET A 1 -0.06 -52.26 7.16
C MET A 1 0.43 -51.66 8.45
N ILE A 2 0.33 -50.34 8.61
CA ILE A 2 0.73 -49.64 9.83
C ILE A 2 -0.37 -49.89 10.85
N ILE A 3 -0.05 -50.51 11.99
CA ILE A 3 -1.02 -50.71 13.06
C ILE A 3 -1.18 -49.35 13.75
N LEU A 4 -2.30 -48.67 13.46
CA LEU A 4 -2.56 -47.29 13.89
C LEU A 4 -2.82 -47.15 15.39
N ASN A 5 -3.11 -48.24 16.10
CA ASN A 5 -3.47 -48.19 17.52
C ASN A 5 -2.84 -49.34 18.31
N LYS A 6 -2.10 -49.03 19.39
CA LYS A 6 -1.42 -50.03 20.23
C LYS A 6 -2.40 -50.98 20.92
N SER A 7 -3.61 -50.52 21.23
CA SER A 7 -4.70 -51.32 21.80
C SER A 7 -5.14 -52.49 20.91
N PHE A 8 -4.87 -52.44 19.60
CA PHE A 8 -5.17 -53.54 18.68
C PHE A 8 -4.32 -54.79 18.97
N PHE A 9 -3.08 -54.64 19.41
CA PHE A 9 -2.23 -55.78 19.80
C PHE A 9 -2.73 -56.49 21.05
N GLU A 10 -3.30 -55.75 22.00
CA GLU A 10 -3.87 -56.31 23.21
C GLU A 10 -5.12 -57.15 22.88
N TYR A 11 -5.98 -56.66 21.99
CA TYR A 11 -7.13 -57.41 21.49
C TYR A 11 -6.71 -58.67 20.71
N LEU A 12 -5.70 -58.57 19.83
CA LEU A 12 -5.16 -59.75 19.14
C LEU A 12 -4.58 -60.77 20.12
N ASN A 13 -3.87 -60.32 21.15
CA ASN A 13 -3.28 -61.21 22.15
C ASN A 13 -4.38 -61.93 22.97
N ASN A 14 -5.45 -61.22 23.33
CA ASN A 14 -6.60 -61.82 24.00
C ASN A 14 -7.34 -62.82 23.08
N LEU A 15 -7.52 -62.48 21.81
CA LEU A 15 -8.13 -63.35 20.80
C LEU A 15 -7.30 -64.62 20.56
N LEU A 16 -5.97 -64.52 20.51
CA LEU A 16 -5.09 -65.67 20.29
C LEU A 16 -4.97 -66.59 21.51
N ASN A 17 -4.96 -66.04 22.72
CA ASN A 17 -4.78 -66.82 23.95
C ASN A 17 -6.10 -67.38 24.49
N VAL A 18 -7.13 -66.53 24.56
CA VAL A 18 -8.42 -66.82 25.20
C VAL A 18 -9.49 -67.18 24.17
N GLY A 19 -9.35 -66.70 22.93
CA GLY A 19 -10.38 -66.88 21.88
C GLY A 19 -11.50 -65.85 21.94
N ASP A 20 -11.36 -64.85 22.82
CA ASP A 20 -12.37 -63.84 23.10
C ASP A 20 -11.73 -62.47 23.35
N ILE A 21 -12.47 -61.40 23.06
CA ILE A 21 -12.06 -60.02 23.27
C ILE A 21 -12.99 -59.40 24.32
N PRO A 22 -12.48 -59.00 25.51
CA PRO A 22 -13.31 -58.41 26.55
C PRO A 22 -14.06 -57.16 26.06
N ASN A 23 -15.34 -57.04 26.43
CA ASN A 23 -16.22 -55.91 26.05
C ASN A 23 -16.40 -55.69 24.54
N ILE A 24 -16.15 -56.70 23.70
CA ILE A 24 -16.41 -56.58 22.26
C ILE A 24 -17.91 -56.57 21.95
N TRP A 25 -18.71 -57.28 22.74
CA TRP A 25 -20.16 -57.34 22.61
C TRP A 25 -20.84 -56.48 23.67
N GLN A 26 -21.77 -55.63 23.25
CA GLN A 26 -22.68 -54.97 24.19
C GLN A 26 -23.75 -55.97 24.65
N SER A 27 -24.36 -55.73 25.81
CA SER A 27 -25.31 -56.68 26.45
C SER A 27 -26.47 -57.10 25.54
N TYR A 28 -26.89 -56.24 24.61
CA TYR A 28 -27.95 -56.48 23.63
C TYR A 28 -27.46 -57.18 22.35
N GLU A 29 -26.16 -57.18 22.06
CA GLU A 29 -25.56 -57.79 20.85
C GLU A 29 -25.18 -59.24 21.07
N ILE A 30 -25.17 -59.70 22.32
CA ILE A 30 -24.80 -61.07 22.69
C ILE A 30 -25.90 -62.08 22.29
N ASP A 31 -27.16 -61.64 22.17
CA ASP A 31 -28.30 -62.53 21.91
C ASP A 31 -28.24 -63.17 20.51
N GLU A 32 -27.83 -62.40 19.51
CA GLU A 32 -27.72 -62.84 18.12
C GLU A 32 -26.65 -63.94 17.89
N PRO A 33 -25.38 -63.80 18.32
CA PRO A 33 -24.39 -64.86 18.18
C PRO A 33 -24.72 -66.10 19.04
N VAL A 34 -25.36 -65.92 20.19
CA VAL A 34 -25.81 -67.07 21.02
C VAL A 34 -26.89 -67.86 20.30
N ASP A 35 -27.88 -67.21 19.68
CA ASP A 35 -28.93 -67.91 18.95
C ASP A 35 -28.41 -68.60 17.68
N ASN A 36 -27.44 -67.98 16.99
CA ASN A 36 -26.76 -68.59 15.85
C ASN A 36 -25.84 -69.77 16.25
N ALA A 37 -25.23 -69.73 17.44
CA ALA A 37 -24.36 -70.79 17.94
C ALA A 37 -25.13 -71.93 18.64
N ARG A 38 -26.39 -71.69 19.06
CA ARG A 38 -27.26 -72.68 19.71
C ARG A 38 -27.47 -73.98 18.92
N PRO A 39 -27.74 -73.97 17.59
CA PRO A 39 -27.85 -75.21 16.82
C PRO A 39 -26.53 -75.99 16.80
N LEU A 40 -25.40 -75.29 16.68
CA LEU A 40 -24.06 -75.90 16.68
C LEU A 40 -23.72 -76.53 18.04
N ALA A 41 -24.11 -75.89 19.15
CA ALA A 41 -23.96 -76.44 20.48
C ALA A 41 -24.83 -77.70 20.71
N LYS A 42 -26.04 -77.70 20.16
CA LYS A 42 -26.96 -78.84 20.24
C LYS A 42 -26.45 -80.04 19.44
N GLU A 43 -25.89 -79.81 18.26
CA GLU A 43 -25.24 -80.86 17.45
C GLU A 43 -23.98 -81.41 18.12
N ALA A 44 -23.22 -80.56 18.81
CA ALA A 44 -22.04 -80.96 19.58
C ALA A 44 -22.38 -81.59 20.96
N GLY A 45 -23.67 -81.75 21.30
CA GLY A 45 -24.12 -82.36 22.55
C GLY A 45 -23.85 -81.54 23.82
N LYS A 46 -23.69 -80.21 23.69
CA LYS A 46 -23.42 -79.30 24.81
C LYS A 46 -24.70 -78.69 25.39
N PRO A 47 -24.70 -78.28 26.68
CA PRO A 47 -25.85 -77.62 27.30
C PRO A 47 -26.22 -76.31 26.59
N ILE A 48 -27.53 -76.01 26.56
CA ILE A 48 -28.14 -74.92 25.78
C ILE A 48 -28.26 -73.61 26.60
N GLY A 49 -27.59 -73.56 27.76
CA GLY A 49 -27.49 -72.35 28.57
C GLY A 49 -26.76 -71.23 27.82
N ARG A 50 -27.14 -69.98 28.07
CA ARG A 50 -26.55 -68.79 27.41
C ARG A 50 -25.01 -68.79 27.54
N ASP A 51 -24.52 -69.03 28.75
CA ASP A 51 -23.09 -69.01 29.06
C ASP A 51 -22.36 -70.23 28.48
N ASP A 52 -23.02 -71.39 28.45
CA ASP A 52 -22.47 -72.63 27.89
C ASP A 52 -22.33 -72.57 26.36
N VAL A 53 -23.32 -71.97 25.69
CA VAL A 53 -23.31 -71.74 24.24
C VAL A 53 -22.23 -70.72 23.88
N MET A 54 -22.06 -69.66 24.67
CA MET A 54 -20.98 -68.69 24.47
C MET A 54 -19.60 -69.34 24.68
N ALA A 55 -19.43 -70.15 25.72
CA ALA A 55 -18.18 -70.89 25.93
C ALA A 55 -17.89 -71.85 24.76
N HIS A 56 -18.92 -72.47 24.18
CA HIS A 56 -18.75 -73.28 22.98
C HIS A 56 -18.39 -72.46 21.75
N PHE A 57 -19.01 -71.29 21.58
CA PHE A 57 -18.69 -70.35 20.52
C PHE A 57 -17.23 -69.91 20.58
N THR A 58 -16.72 -69.52 21.75
CA THR A 58 -15.29 -69.21 21.95
C THR A 58 -14.39 -70.39 21.57
N SER A 59 -14.80 -71.62 21.89
CA SER A 59 -14.06 -72.82 21.49
C SER A 59 -14.04 -73.03 19.97
N LEU A 60 -15.11 -72.68 19.26
CA LEU A 60 -15.20 -72.75 17.80
C LEU A 60 -14.35 -71.66 17.14
N VAL A 61 -14.36 -70.45 17.69
CA VAL A 61 -13.49 -69.36 17.23
C VAL A 61 -12.03 -69.78 17.32
N ARG A 62 -11.61 -70.42 18.43
CA ARG A 62 -10.23 -70.91 18.59
C ARG A 62 -9.83 -72.00 17.59
N SER A 63 -10.74 -72.90 17.24
CA SER A 63 -10.42 -73.99 16.32
C SER A 63 -10.42 -73.55 14.85
N ASN A 64 -11.27 -72.56 14.50
CA ASN A 64 -11.54 -72.21 13.11
C ASN A 64 -10.91 -70.89 12.67
N LEU A 65 -10.51 -70.02 13.62
CA LEU A 65 -9.87 -68.76 13.30
C LEU A 65 -8.35 -68.92 13.21
N HIS A 66 -7.83 -68.93 11.98
CA HIS A 66 -6.40 -68.87 11.72
C HIS A 66 -5.98 -67.43 11.39
N VAL A 67 -5.44 -66.73 12.37
CA VAL A 67 -4.90 -65.37 12.18
C VAL A 67 -3.42 -65.47 11.78
N VAL A 68 -3.08 -64.97 10.60
CA VAL A 68 -1.69 -64.86 10.13
C VAL A 68 -1.23 -63.42 10.30
N LEU A 69 -0.29 -63.19 11.21
CA LEU A 69 0.28 -61.87 11.46
C LEU A 69 1.58 -61.71 10.67
N CYS A 70 1.52 -60.95 9.57
CA CYS A 70 2.70 -60.61 8.77
C CYS A 70 3.38 -59.35 9.32
N MET A 71 4.32 -59.53 10.27
CA MET A 71 5.13 -58.43 10.79
C MET A 71 6.45 -58.29 10.03
N SER A 72 6.88 -57.05 9.79
CA SER A 72 8.24 -56.74 9.37
C SER A 72 9.17 -56.86 10.59
N PRO A 73 10.35 -57.51 10.47
CA PRO A 73 11.24 -57.75 11.60
C PRO A 73 11.96 -56.50 12.12
N SER A 74 11.62 -55.31 11.63
CA SER A 74 12.28 -54.05 11.99
C SER A 74 11.88 -53.48 13.36
N GLU A 75 10.79 -53.96 13.96
CA GLU A 75 10.28 -53.43 15.24
C GLU A 75 10.26 -54.51 16.33
N GLY A 76 11.39 -54.76 16.99
CA GLY A 76 11.42 -55.61 18.18
C GLY A 76 12.81 -56.07 18.61
N GLU A 77 13.47 -55.29 19.47
CA GLU A 77 14.75 -55.63 20.12
C GLU A 77 14.71 -56.95 20.92
N HIS A 78 13.52 -57.47 21.28
CA HIS A 78 13.36 -58.67 22.11
C HIS A 78 13.48 -60.01 21.37
N GLN A 79 13.49 -60.04 20.03
CA GLN A 79 13.69 -61.30 19.29
C GLN A 79 15.15 -61.55 18.88
N ASN A 80 16.04 -60.55 18.98
CA ASN A 80 17.40 -60.62 18.42
C ASN A 80 18.23 -61.83 18.90
N GLY A 81 18.01 -62.33 20.12
CA GLY A 81 18.77 -63.47 20.67
C GLY A 81 18.45 -64.84 20.06
N LYS A 82 17.18 -65.12 19.72
CA LYS A 82 16.78 -66.43 19.17
C LYS A 82 17.14 -66.56 17.68
N TRP A 83 17.03 -65.46 16.94
CA TRP A 83 17.35 -65.44 15.50
C TRP A 83 18.86 -65.50 15.28
N LYS A 84 19.64 -64.74 16.05
CA LYS A 84 21.10 -64.77 15.98
C LYS A 84 21.64 -66.19 16.23
N LYS A 85 21.09 -66.91 17.21
CA LYS A 85 21.48 -68.30 17.53
C LYS A 85 21.14 -69.29 16.40
N ARG A 86 19.95 -69.19 15.79
CA ARG A 86 19.53 -70.11 14.72
C ARG A 86 20.37 -69.94 13.44
N TYR A 87 20.76 -68.71 13.09
CA TYR A 87 21.63 -68.47 11.94
C TYR A 87 23.09 -68.84 12.22
N THR A 88 23.59 -68.59 13.45
CA THR A 88 24.95 -69.00 13.82
C THR A 88 25.12 -70.51 13.75
N ASP A 89 24.12 -71.29 14.15
CA ASP A 89 24.19 -72.75 14.10
C ASP A 89 24.25 -73.26 12.64
N LYS A 90 23.45 -72.66 11.74
CA LYS A 90 23.47 -73.00 10.31
C LYS A 90 24.73 -72.53 9.59
N MET A 91 25.28 -71.39 9.98
CA MET A 91 26.58 -70.93 9.48
C MET A 91 27.71 -71.84 9.94
N ALA A 92 27.69 -72.29 11.20
CA ALA A 92 28.66 -73.25 11.71
C ALA A 92 28.58 -74.59 10.97
N GLU A 93 27.38 -75.13 10.75
CA GLU A 93 27.17 -76.33 9.92
C GLU A 93 27.75 -76.16 8.50
N ALA A 94 27.52 -75.01 7.86
CA ALA A 94 28.04 -74.72 6.53
C ALA A 94 29.57 -74.62 6.49
N CYS A 95 30.19 -73.93 7.45
CA CYS A 95 31.65 -73.84 7.55
C CYS A 95 32.29 -75.22 7.75
N VAL A 96 31.69 -76.08 8.59
CA VAL A 96 32.14 -77.46 8.78
C VAL A 96 32.04 -78.25 7.47
N HIS A 97 30.91 -78.15 6.76
CA HIS A 97 30.73 -78.82 5.47
C HIS A 97 31.76 -78.35 4.42
N MET A 98 32.07 -77.05 4.37
CA MET A 98 33.10 -76.51 3.48
C MET A 98 34.48 -77.09 3.80
N HIS A 99 34.87 -77.17 5.07
CA HIS A 99 36.16 -77.73 5.45
C HIS A 99 36.30 -79.21 5.09
N LEU A 100 35.27 -80.01 5.39
CA LEU A 100 35.21 -81.43 5.04
C LEU A 100 35.21 -81.65 3.52
N SER A 101 34.57 -80.76 2.76
CA SER A 101 34.59 -80.81 1.30
C SER A 101 36.00 -80.62 0.73
N VAL A 102 36.83 -79.75 1.34
CA VAL A 102 38.22 -79.53 0.91
C VAL A 102 39.11 -80.70 1.28
N GLU A 103 38.83 -81.38 2.39
CA GLU A 103 39.51 -82.63 2.75
C GLU A 103 39.24 -83.74 1.72
N GLN A 104 37.98 -83.93 1.33
CA GLN A 104 37.60 -84.88 0.28
C GLN A 104 38.22 -84.50 -1.08
N ALA A 105 38.23 -83.21 -1.41
CA ALA A 105 38.86 -82.72 -2.64
C ALA A 105 40.38 -82.91 -2.62
N SER A 106 41.04 -82.72 -1.48
CA SER A 106 42.48 -82.96 -1.30
C SER A 106 42.84 -84.43 -1.50
N ALA A 107 41.99 -85.36 -1.03
CA ALA A 107 42.16 -86.79 -1.27
C ALA A 107 42.05 -87.14 -2.77
N ARG A 108 41.06 -86.56 -3.47
CA ARG A 108 40.91 -86.73 -4.92
C ARG A 108 42.10 -86.15 -5.69
N PHE A 109 42.54 -84.96 -5.31
CA PHE A 109 43.68 -84.28 -5.93
C PHE A 109 44.98 -85.08 -5.79
N LEU A 110 45.19 -85.74 -4.65
CA LEU A 110 46.31 -86.65 -4.47
C LEU A 110 46.22 -87.86 -5.42
N SER A 111 45.02 -88.44 -5.58
CA SER A 111 44.84 -89.62 -6.45
C SER A 111 45.02 -89.31 -7.94
N GLU A 112 44.60 -88.12 -8.39
CA GLU A 112 44.64 -87.74 -9.81
C GLU A 112 45.98 -87.11 -10.20
N MET A 113 46.45 -86.13 -9.41
CA MET A 113 47.60 -85.28 -9.76
C MET A 113 48.89 -85.69 -9.04
N LYS A 114 48.82 -86.66 -8.12
CA LYS A 114 49.95 -87.12 -7.28
C LYS A 114 50.65 -85.98 -6.53
N ARG A 115 49.93 -84.89 -6.22
CA ARG A 115 50.42 -83.74 -5.45
C ARG A 115 49.69 -83.67 -4.11
N HIS A 116 50.44 -83.38 -3.05
CA HIS A 116 49.89 -83.22 -1.71
C HIS A 116 49.42 -81.79 -1.48
N ASN A 117 48.24 -81.65 -0.87
CA ASN A 117 47.75 -80.44 -0.23
C ASN A 117 47.24 -80.81 1.16
N TYR A 118 47.47 -79.95 2.16
CA TYR A 118 47.14 -80.23 3.55
C TYR A 118 46.06 -79.27 4.04
N THR A 119 44.94 -79.82 4.49
CA THR A 119 43.91 -79.09 5.24
C THR A 119 44.27 -79.15 6.71
N THR A 120 44.63 -78.01 7.30
CA THR A 120 44.97 -77.90 8.72
C THR A 120 43.89 -77.10 9.48
N PRO A 121 43.76 -77.26 10.80
CA PRO A 121 42.91 -76.40 11.61
C PRO A 121 43.26 -74.90 11.46
N THR A 122 44.53 -74.57 11.19
CA THR A 122 44.95 -73.19 10.90
C THR A 122 44.28 -72.63 9.65
N SER A 123 44.21 -73.41 8.57
CA SER A 123 43.49 -73.04 7.34
C SER A 123 41.98 -72.88 7.58
N TYR A 124 41.41 -73.60 8.54
CA TYR A 124 40.01 -73.41 8.95
C TYR A 124 39.79 -72.09 9.71
N LEU A 125 40.72 -71.72 10.61
CA LEU A 125 40.66 -70.43 11.31
C LEU A 125 40.84 -69.25 10.33
N GLU A 126 41.71 -69.39 9.33
CA GLU A 126 41.84 -68.40 8.25
C GLU A 126 40.55 -68.25 7.43
N LEU A 127 39.85 -69.35 7.15
CA LEU A 127 38.52 -69.32 6.52
C LEU A 127 37.51 -68.55 7.37
N LEU A 128 37.46 -68.79 8.68
CA LEU A 128 36.55 -68.07 9.58
C LEU A 128 36.88 -66.57 9.65
N ASN A 129 38.16 -66.21 9.77
CA ASN A 129 38.60 -64.82 9.83
C ASN A 129 38.33 -64.07 8.51
N SER A 130 38.56 -64.72 7.37
CA SER A 130 38.24 -64.13 6.06
C SER A 130 36.73 -63.98 5.86
N TYR A 131 35.94 -64.95 6.30
CA TYR A 131 34.48 -64.87 6.28
C TYR A 131 33.96 -63.72 7.14
N GLU A 132 34.49 -63.56 8.35
CA GLU A 132 34.16 -62.43 9.24
C GLU A 132 34.48 -61.09 8.58
N GLY A 133 35.65 -60.95 7.95
CA GLY A 133 36.05 -59.74 7.22
C GLY A 133 35.12 -59.41 6.05
N ILE A 134 34.78 -60.41 5.22
CA ILE A 134 33.86 -60.24 4.09
C ILE A 134 32.45 -59.87 4.58
N LEU A 135 31.98 -60.55 5.63
CA LEU A 135 30.66 -60.29 6.21
C LEU A 135 30.57 -58.86 6.75
N LEU A 136 31.61 -58.39 7.43
CA LEU A 136 31.69 -57.01 7.92
C LEU A 136 31.64 -56.01 6.75
N GLN A 137 32.41 -56.24 5.69
CA GLN A 137 32.42 -55.38 4.51
C GLN A 137 31.05 -55.35 3.83
N MET A 138 30.44 -56.51 3.58
CA MET A 138 29.11 -56.58 2.95
C MET A 138 28.05 -55.89 3.82
N SER A 139 28.12 -56.06 5.14
CA SER A 139 27.21 -55.38 6.06
C SER A 139 27.37 -53.86 5.98
N GLN A 140 28.59 -53.35 5.91
CA GLN A 140 28.87 -51.92 5.77
C GLN A 140 28.35 -51.37 4.44
N GLU A 141 28.56 -52.10 3.34
CA GLU A 141 28.05 -51.71 2.01
C GLU A 141 26.52 -51.65 1.98
N ILE A 142 25.84 -52.66 2.56
CA ILE A 142 24.38 -52.70 2.65
C ILE A 142 23.88 -51.53 3.53
N ALA A 143 24.51 -51.30 4.67
CA ALA A 143 24.16 -50.18 5.56
C ALA A 143 24.33 -48.83 4.85
N ALA A 144 25.42 -48.63 4.12
CA ALA A 144 25.66 -47.41 3.35
C ALA A 144 24.60 -47.21 2.25
N ARG A 145 24.23 -48.28 1.51
CA ARG A 145 23.15 -48.23 0.51
C ARG A 145 21.81 -47.92 1.15
N HIS A 146 21.50 -48.52 2.30
CA HIS A 146 20.28 -48.26 3.05
C HIS A 146 20.19 -46.80 3.47
N ILE A 147 21.25 -46.25 4.07
CA ILE A 147 21.30 -44.84 4.49
C ILE A 147 21.11 -43.92 3.27
N LYS A 148 21.79 -44.20 2.15
CA LYS A 148 21.65 -43.42 0.91
C LYS A 148 20.20 -43.44 0.40
N LEU A 149 19.59 -44.61 0.29
CA LEU A 149 18.20 -44.76 -0.18
C LEU A 149 17.22 -44.08 0.78
N SER A 150 17.41 -44.23 2.09
CA SER A 150 16.58 -43.57 3.11
C SER A 150 16.62 -42.05 2.96
N ASN A 151 17.82 -41.47 2.82
CA ASN A 151 17.99 -40.02 2.65
C ASN A 151 17.38 -39.52 1.33
N CYS A 152 17.56 -40.26 0.24
CA CYS A 152 16.93 -39.96 -1.05
C CYS A 152 15.40 -40.01 -0.95
N LEU A 153 14.84 -41.04 -0.31
CA LEU A 153 13.40 -41.18 -0.12
C LEU A 153 12.84 -40.02 0.72
N GLN A 154 13.50 -39.67 1.82
CA GLN A 154 13.10 -38.55 2.66
C GLN A 154 13.11 -37.22 1.88
N THR A 155 14.10 -37.03 1.01
CA THR A 155 14.16 -35.86 0.14
C THR A 155 12.99 -35.85 -0.85
N LEU A 156 12.68 -36.98 -1.49
CA LEU A 156 11.53 -37.10 -2.40
C LEU A 156 10.20 -36.82 -1.72
N ILE A 157 10.01 -37.35 -0.51
CA ILE A 157 8.79 -37.11 0.29
C ILE A 157 8.67 -35.62 0.60
N ARG A 158 9.77 -34.98 1.03
CA ARG A 158 9.79 -33.53 1.29
C ARG A 158 9.43 -32.73 0.04
N THR A 159 10.09 -32.98 -1.08
CA THR A 159 9.82 -32.25 -2.32
C THR A 159 8.39 -32.48 -2.82
N ASN A 160 7.85 -33.69 -2.67
CA ASN A 160 6.48 -33.96 -3.07
C ASN A 160 5.49 -33.17 -2.20
N SER A 161 5.71 -33.11 -0.88
CA SER A 161 4.88 -32.30 0.02
C SER A 161 4.95 -30.79 -0.30
N GLU A 162 6.13 -30.29 -0.67
CA GLU A 162 6.30 -28.89 -1.09
C GLU A 162 5.56 -28.59 -2.40
N VAL A 163 5.59 -29.53 -3.36
CA VAL A 163 4.86 -29.41 -4.62
C VAL A 163 3.34 -29.44 -4.39
N GLU A 164 2.83 -30.30 -3.52
CA GLU A 164 1.40 -30.33 -3.16
C GLU A 164 0.93 -28.99 -2.59
N VAL A 165 1.73 -28.38 -1.70
CA VAL A 165 1.44 -27.04 -1.17
C VAL A 165 1.43 -25.99 -2.28
N MET A 166 2.43 -26.01 -3.18
CA MET A 166 2.52 -25.07 -4.31
C MET A 166 1.33 -25.21 -5.27
N GLN A 167 0.90 -26.45 -5.57
CA GLN A 167 -0.28 -26.71 -6.39
C GLN A 167 -1.55 -26.15 -5.73
N GLY A 168 -1.71 -26.32 -4.42
CA GLY A 168 -2.81 -25.72 -3.66
C GLY A 168 -2.82 -24.19 -3.74
N GLN A 169 -1.64 -23.55 -3.63
CA GLN A 169 -1.51 -22.10 -3.78
C GLN A 169 -1.86 -21.63 -5.20
N LEU A 170 -1.43 -22.35 -6.23
CA LEU A 170 -1.77 -22.03 -7.62
C LEU A 170 -3.29 -22.09 -7.86
N ILE A 171 -3.95 -23.15 -7.37
CA ILE A 171 -5.42 -23.28 -7.46
C ILE A 171 -6.11 -22.13 -6.73
N ALA A 172 -5.60 -21.69 -5.58
CA ALA A 172 -6.17 -20.56 -4.83
C ALA A 172 -5.94 -19.20 -5.49
N ILE A 173 -4.81 -19.01 -6.18
CA ILE A 173 -4.49 -17.75 -6.88
C ILE A 173 -5.22 -17.63 -8.22
N GLN A 174 -5.52 -18.75 -8.88
CA GLN A 174 -6.23 -18.81 -10.16
C GLN A 174 -7.50 -17.93 -10.21
N PRO A 175 -8.49 -18.05 -9.29
CA PRO A 175 -9.70 -17.23 -9.35
C PRO A 175 -9.42 -15.74 -9.12
N ARG A 176 -8.41 -15.39 -8.32
CA ARG A 176 -8.02 -13.99 -8.09
C ARG A 176 -7.39 -13.38 -9.34
N LEU A 177 -6.61 -14.15 -10.08
CA LEU A 177 -6.04 -13.71 -11.35
C LEU A 177 -7.16 -13.47 -12.38
N GLU A 178 -8.11 -14.38 -12.49
CA GLU A 178 -9.28 -14.22 -13.37
C GLU A 178 -10.13 -13.01 -12.99
N GLN A 179 -10.35 -12.78 -11.69
CA GLN A 179 -11.07 -11.59 -11.24
C GLN A 179 -10.29 -10.32 -11.56
N SER A 180 -8.98 -10.28 -11.29
CA SER A 180 -8.14 -9.12 -11.63
C SER A 180 -8.06 -8.86 -13.13
N GLN A 181 -8.08 -9.90 -13.96
CA GLN A 181 -8.17 -9.75 -15.42
C GLN A 181 -9.51 -9.12 -15.82
N LYS A 182 -10.63 -9.60 -15.27
CA LYS A 182 -11.95 -9.00 -15.51
C LYS A 182 -12.00 -7.54 -15.07
N ASP A 183 -11.49 -7.23 -13.88
CA ASP A 183 -11.47 -5.87 -13.35
C ASP A 183 -10.59 -4.95 -14.22
N THR A 184 -9.44 -5.44 -14.70
CA THR A 184 -8.56 -4.67 -15.60
C THR A 184 -9.24 -4.38 -16.93
N VAL A 185 -9.94 -5.37 -17.50
CA VAL A 185 -10.72 -5.17 -18.74
C VAL A 185 -11.84 -4.16 -18.51
N ALA A 186 -12.58 -4.25 -17.40
CA ALA A 186 -13.65 -3.30 -17.07
C ALA A 186 -13.13 -1.86 -16.90
N ILE A 187 -12.01 -1.68 -16.19
CA ILE A 187 -11.36 -0.37 -16.05
C ILE A 187 -10.87 0.16 -17.40
N MET A 188 -10.32 -0.71 -18.26
CA MET A 188 -9.85 -0.30 -19.59
C MET A 188 -11.00 0.12 -20.50
N GLU A 189 -12.15 -0.57 -20.43
CA GLU A 189 -13.37 -0.17 -21.12
C GLU A 189 -13.90 1.17 -20.61
N GLU A 190 -14.02 1.36 -19.29
CA GLU A 190 -14.46 2.63 -18.69
C GLU A 190 -13.53 3.79 -19.03
N LEU A 191 -12.21 3.57 -18.95
CA LEU A 191 -11.21 4.57 -19.32
C LEU A 191 -11.33 4.94 -20.80
N SER A 192 -11.58 3.98 -21.69
CA SER A 192 -11.77 4.26 -23.11
C SER A 192 -13.01 5.11 -23.39
N ALA A 193 -14.10 4.89 -22.65
CA ALA A 193 -15.31 5.70 -22.74
C ALA A 193 -15.07 7.12 -22.20
N GLN A 194 -14.45 7.24 -21.02
CA GLN A 194 -14.09 8.53 -20.43
C GLN A 194 -13.11 9.31 -21.33
N GLN A 195 -12.14 8.63 -21.95
CA GLN A 195 -11.20 9.25 -22.89
C GLN A 195 -11.93 9.84 -24.10
N GLN A 196 -12.89 9.13 -24.68
CA GLN A 196 -13.70 9.66 -25.80
C GLN A 196 -14.53 10.88 -25.37
N GLU A 197 -15.12 10.87 -24.17
CA GLU A 197 -15.85 12.03 -23.66
C GLU A 197 -14.93 13.22 -23.37
N VAL A 198 -13.75 12.97 -22.82
CA VAL A 198 -12.75 14.01 -22.54
C VAL A 198 -12.21 14.59 -23.84
N GLU A 199 -11.87 13.77 -24.84
CA GLU A 199 -11.44 14.24 -26.16
C GLU A 199 -12.51 15.07 -26.85
N ALA A 200 -13.78 14.63 -26.81
CA ALA A 200 -14.90 15.39 -27.36
C ALA A 200 -15.06 16.76 -26.66
N LYS A 201 -14.96 16.80 -25.32
CA LYS A 201 -15.03 18.06 -24.56
C LYS A 201 -13.81 18.94 -24.79
N GLN A 202 -12.61 18.37 -24.88
CA GLN A 202 -11.38 19.10 -25.17
C GLN A 202 -11.43 19.75 -26.55
N GLU A 203 -12.02 19.11 -27.55
CA GLU A 203 -12.16 19.71 -28.87
C GLU A 203 -13.12 20.90 -28.86
N ILE A 204 -14.22 20.81 -28.11
CA ILE A 204 -15.15 21.94 -27.92
C ILE A 204 -14.46 23.09 -27.19
N VAL A 205 -13.80 22.81 -26.08
CA VAL A 205 -13.11 23.85 -25.29
C VAL A 205 -11.99 24.48 -26.10
N ARG A 206 -11.22 23.71 -26.90
CA ARG A 206 -10.18 24.26 -27.77
C ARG A 206 -10.77 25.19 -28.84
N ALA A 207 -11.92 24.85 -29.41
CA ALA A 207 -12.61 25.71 -30.36
C ALA A 207 -13.08 27.02 -29.69
N GLU A 208 -13.70 26.93 -28.51
CA GLU A 208 -14.12 28.10 -27.73
C GLU A 208 -12.94 28.97 -27.29
N GLU A 209 -11.83 28.37 -26.83
CA GLU A 209 -10.60 29.08 -26.44
C GLU A 209 -9.98 29.83 -27.63
N ALA A 210 -10.03 29.25 -28.84
CA ALA A 210 -9.54 29.92 -30.04
C ALA A 210 -10.40 31.14 -30.41
N GLU A 211 -11.72 31.05 -30.27
CA GLU A 211 -12.64 32.18 -30.47
C GLU A 211 -12.43 33.27 -29.41
N VAL A 212 -12.31 32.89 -28.13
CA VAL A 212 -12.05 33.83 -27.03
C VAL A 212 -10.69 34.50 -27.19
N SER A 213 -9.66 33.77 -27.63
CA SER A 213 -8.34 34.35 -27.91
C SER A 213 -8.40 35.39 -29.02
N GLN A 214 -9.10 35.12 -30.13
CA GLN A 214 -9.26 36.10 -31.21
C GLN A 214 -10.01 37.34 -30.71
N SER A 215 -11.09 37.15 -29.96
CA SER A 215 -11.84 38.26 -29.37
C SER A 215 -11.01 39.05 -28.34
N ALA A 216 -10.10 38.39 -27.61
CA ALA A 216 -9.18 39.05 -26.70
C ALA A 216 -8.13 39.87 -27.46
N ASP A 217 -7.55 39.33 -28.54
CA ASP A 217 -6.59 40.03 -29.40
C ASP A 217 -7.24 41.28 -30.02
N GLU A 218 -8.49 41.18 -30.51
CA GLU A 218 -9.26 42.32 -31.04
C GLU A 218 -9.53 43.39 -29.96
N ALA A 219 -9.86 42.98 -28.74
CA ALA A 219 -10.08 43.90 -27.62
C ALA A 219 -8.79 44.60 -27.17
N GLU A 220 -7.65 43.89 -27.21
CA GLU A 220 -6.33 44.46 -26.93
C GLU A 220 -5.90 45.48 -27.99
N GLU A 221 -6.13 45.20 -29.28
CA GLU A 221 -5.86 46.15 -30.36
C GLU A 221 -6.67 47.43 -30.21
N LEU A 222 -7.98 47.31 -29.93
CA LEU A 222 -8.86 48.46 -29.70
C LEU A 222 -8.47 49.23 -28.43
N ALA A 223 -8.07 48.53 -27.36
CA ALA A 223 -7.58 49.17 -26.14
C ALA A 223 -6.28 49.95 -26.37
N LEU A 224 -5.36 49.41 -27.20
CA LEU A 224 -4.12 50.06 -27.57
C LEU A 224 -4.38 51.31 -28.43
N GLU A 225 -5.32 51.22 -29.38
CA GLU A 225 -5.75 52.37 -30.18
C GLU A 225 -6.33 53.48 -29.29
N ALA A 226 -7.23 53.14 -28.36
CA ALA A 226 -7.80 54.09 -27.42
C ALA A 226 -6.75 54.72 -26.47
N GLN A 227 -5.75 53.95 -26.03
CA GLN A 227 -4.64 54.49 -25.23
C GLN A 227 -3.79 55.47 -26.03
N ASN A 228 -3.47 55.16 -27.30
CA ASN A 228 -2.71 56.03 -28.16
C ASN A 228 -3.46 57.34 -28.46
N ASP A 229 -4.77 57.26 -28.71
CA ASP A 229 -5.62 58.44 -28.89
C ASP A 229 -5.67 59.32 -27.64
N LEU A 230 -5.75 58.70 -26.45
CA LEU A 230 -5.68 59.41 -25.18
C LEU A 230 -4.32 60.10 -24.99
N GLU A 231 -3.21 59.39 -25.24
CA GLU A 231 -1.86 59.97 -25.18
C GLU A 231 -1.68 61.14 -26.14
N ASN A 232 -2.31 61.10 -27.32
CA ASN A 232 -2.31 62.22 -28.27
C ASN A 232 -3.23 63.38 -27.85
N ALA A 233 -4.30 63.12 -27.10
CA ALA A 233 -5.25 64.12 -26.62
C ALA A 233 -4.77 64.85 -25.36
N LEU A 234 -4.11 64.15 -24.43
CA LEU A 234 -3.57 64.70 -23.18
C LEU A 234 -2.68 65.95 -23.34
N PRO A 235 -1.72 66.03 -24.29
CA PRO A 235 -0.88 67.21 -24.44
C PRO A 235 -1.67 68.43 -24.93
N LYS A 236 -2.71 68.25 -25.76
CA LYS A 236 -3.58 69.35 -26.20
C LYS A 236 -4.45 69.86 -25.06
N TYR A 237 -4.97 68.95 -24.25
CA TYR A 237 -5.74 69.26 -23.06
C TYR A 237 -4.87 70.00 -22.01
N ASN A 238 -3.68 69.48 -21.72
CA ASN A 238 -2.73 70.10 -20.78
C ASN A 238 -2.23 71.46 -21.29
N ALA A 239 -2.02 71.62 -22.60
CA ALA A 239 -1.67 72.92 -23.19
C ALA A 239 -2.81 73.95 -23.05
N ALA A 240 -4.08 73.53 -23.17
CA ALA A 240 -5.24 74.40 -22.97
C ALA A 240 -5.40 74.83 -21.50
N ILE A 241 -5.13 73.94 -20.54
CA ILE A 241 -5.14 74.28 -19.10
C ILE A 241 -4.02 75.27 -18.77
N ASN A 242 -2.80 75.03 -19.26
CA ASN A 242 -1.65 75.89 -18.97
C ASN A 242 -1.78 77.28 -19.60
N ALA A 243 -2.48 77.41 -20.74
CA ALA A 243 -2.68 78.69 -21.41
C ALA A 243 -3.74 79.59 -20.74
N ASP A 244 -4.61 79.04 -19.89
CA ASP A 244 -5.82 79.74 -19.44
C ASP A 244 -5.84 80.10 -17.94
N GLN A 245 -4.73 79.99 -17.19
CA GLN A 245 -4.63 80.58 -15.84
C GLN A 245 -3.24 80.50 -15.16
N SER A 246 -2.60 81.65 -14.92
CA SER A 246 -1.68 81.84 -13.79
C SER A 246 -1.71 83.30 -13.31
N PRO A 247 -1.82 83.61 -12.00
CA PRO A 247 -1.74 84.98 -11.50
C PRO A 247 -0.32 85.56 -11.60
N ASP A 248 -0.18 86.79 -12.08
CA ASP A 248 1.12 87.47 -12.21
C ASP A 248 1.66 87.93 -10.84
N LYS A 249 2.99 87.85 -10.67
CA LYS A 249 3.68 88.19 -9.42
C LYS A 249 3.48 89.66 -8.97
N SER A 250 3.14 90.57 -9.91
CA SER A 250 2.79 91.95 -9.58
C SER A 250 1.47 92.06 -8.81
N ASP A 251 0.49 91.23 -9.16
CA ASP A 251 -0.87 91.28 -8.61
C ASP A 251 -0.87 90.89 -7.12
N ILE A 252 -0.05 89.90 -6.74
CA ILE A 252 0.09 89.45 -5.34
C ILE A 252 0.71 90.55 -4.46
N SER A 253 1.59 91.38 -5.03
CA SER A 253 2.26 92.47 -4.30
C SER A 253 1.33 93.66 -4.00
N GLU A 254 0.39 93.95 -4.91
CA GLU A 254 -0.60 95.03 -4.74
C GLU A 254 -1.56 94.72 -3.58
N VAL A 255 -2.02 93.47 -3.46
CA VAL A 255 -2.91 93.03 -2.38
C VAL A 255 -2.22 93.07 -1.01
N LYS A 256 -0.91 92.83 -0.95
CA LYS A 256 -0.11 92.88 0.29
C LYS A 256 0.07 94.32 0.82
N SER A 257 0.01 95.32 -0.05
CA SER A 257 0.28 96.73 0.28
C SER A 257 -0.84 97.40 1.08
N PHE A 258 -2.05 96.83 1.14
CA PHE A 258 -3.15 97.39 1.91
C PHE A 258 -2.87 97.39 3.43
N ALA A 259 -3.11 98.53 4.08
CA ALA A 259 -3.00 98.67 5.53
C ALA A 259 -4.26 98.18 6.26
N ARG A 260 -5.45 98.43 5.70
CA ARG A 260 -6.73 97.86 6.12
C ARG A 260 -7.53 97.51 4.85
N PRO A 261 -7.67 96.23 4.50
CA PRO A 261 -8.26 95.84 3.21
C PRO A 261 -9.78 96.08 3.18
N PRO A 262 -10.35 96.36 1.99
CA PRO A 262 -11.80 96.35 1.78
C PRO A 262 -12.42 95.01 2.16
N GLU A 263 -13.65 95.04 2.65
CA GLU A 263 -14.37 93.88 3.20
C GLU A 263 -14.43 92.69 2.21
N LEU A 264 -14.54 92.97 0.91
CA LEU A 264 -14.55 91.96 -0.15
C LEU A 264 -13.19 91.24 -0.31
N VAL A 265 -12.06 91.98 -0.29
CA VAL A 265 -10.71 91.40 -0.44
C VAL A 265 -10.36 90.53 0.77
N MET A 266 -10.83 90.92 1.96
CA MET A 266 -10.67 90.15 3.19
C MET A 266 -11.38 88.79 3.09
N ILE A 267 -12.59 88.75 2.55
CA ILE A 267 -13.37 87.52 2.35
C ILE A 267 -12.68 86.57 1.36
N VAL A 268 -12.14 87.09 0.25
CA VAL A 268 -11.36 86.29 -0.73
C VAL A 268 -10.14 85.66 -0.08
N LEU A 269 -9.39 86.43 0.70
CA LEU A 269 -8.16 85.94 1.33
C LEU A 269 -8.41 85.02 2.53
N GLN A 270 -9.53 85.20 3.23
CA GLN A 270 -9.99 84.25 4.24
C GLN A 270 -10.37 82.91 3.60
N ALA A 271 -10.99 82.92 2.42
CA ALA A 271 -11.29 81.71 1.66
C ALA A 271 -10.02 81.02 1.16
N VAL A 272 -9.04 81.77 0.64
CA VAL A 272 -7.76 81.19 0.21
C VAL A 272 -6.95 80.68 1.40
N SER A 273 -6.97 81.36 2.55
CA SER A 273 -6.31 80.88 3.78
C SER A 273 -6.96 79.62 4.34
N LEU A 274 -8.28 79.48 4.21
CA LEU A 274 -9.02 78.27 4.58
C LEU A 274 -8.63 77.07 3.70
N LEU A 275 -8.37 77.27 2.40
CA LEU A 275 -7.91 76.21 1.48
C LEU A 275 -6.53 75.65 1.86
N PHE A 276 -5.66 76.49 2.44
CA PHE A 276 -4.36 76.08 2.98
C PHE A 276 -4.41 75.74 4.49
N ASN A 277 -5.62 75.54 5.04
CA ASN A 277 -5.89 75.20 6.44
C ASN A 277 -5.26 76.16 7.49
N GLN A 278 -5.16 77.45 7.14
CA GLN A 278 -4.69 78.51 8.02
C GLN A 278 -5.88 79.29 8.64
N PRO A 279 -5.73 79.83 9.87
CA PRO A 279 -6.71 80.69 10.49
C PRO A 279 -7.14 81.88 9.62
N GLN A 280 -8.44 82.18 9.64
CA GLN A 280 -9.10 83.19 8.78
C GLN A 280 -8.86 84.64 9.23
N THR A 281 -7.62 84.98 9.59
CA THR A 281 -7.22 86.33 9.98
C THR A 281 -6.36 86.97 8.90
N TRP A 282 -6.58 88.27 8.65
CA TRP A 282 -5.86 89.04 7.64
C TRP A 282 -4.33 88.97 7.80
N GLU A 283 -3.83 88.97 9.03
CA GLU A 283 -2.39 88.92 9.31
C GLU A 283 -1.74 87.61 8.85
N GLN A 284 -2.44 86.48 9.00
CA GLN A 284 -1.95 85.19 8.56
C GLN A 284 -2.09 85.00 7.05
N ALA A 285 -3.18 85.49 6.46
CA ALA A 285 -3.33 85.56 5.01
C ALA A 285 -2.20 86.40 4.36
N LYS A 286 -1.83 87.53 4.98
CA LYS A 286 -0.72 88.39 4.54
C LYS A 286 0.64 87.71 4.66
N LYS A 287 0.82 86.83 5.65
CA LYS A 287 2.04 86.01 5.83
C LYS A 287 2.09 84.86 4.81
N LEU A 288 0.94 84.29 4.47
CA LEU A 288 0.80 83.22 3.48
C LEU A 288 1.14 83.69 2.05
N MET A 289 0.91 84.98 1.74
CA MET A 289 1.34 85.65 0.52
C MET A 289 2.86 85.98 0.53
N ASN A 290 3.68 84.92 0.54
CA ASN A 290 5.13 84.96 0.38
C ASN A 290 5.55 84.67 -1.08
N ALA A 291 6.84 84.71 -1.39
CA ALA A 291 7.33 84.50 -2.76
C ALA A 291 7.03 83.10 -3.33
N GLU A 292 6.74 82.11 -2.49
CA GLU A 292 6.41 80.73 -2.85
C GLU A 292 4.90 80.49 -3.01
N PHE A 293 4.07 81.48 -2.68
CA PHE A 293 2.61 81.36 -2.71
C PHE A 293 2.08 80.99 -4.09
N GLN A 294 2.69 81.52 -5.16
CA GLN A 294 2.32 81.21 -6.54
C GLN A 294 2.60 79.74 -6.90
N GLY A 295 3.73 79.17 -6.43
CA GLY A 295 4.03 77.74 -6.62
C GLY A 295 3.05 76.85 -5.87
N LYS A 296 2.70 77.24 -4.63
CA LYS A 296 1.69 76.52 -3.82
C LYS A 296 0.28 76.55 -4.39
N LEU A 297 -0.06 77.57 -5.20
CA LEU A 297 -1.32 77.63 -5.93
C LEU A 297 -1.30 76.75 -7.19
N HIS A 298 -0.14 76.60 -7.83
CA HIS A 298 0.01 75.78 -9.03
C HIS A 298 0.08 74.28 -8.71
N ASP A 299 0.78 73.92 -7.63
CA ASP A 299 0.96 72.54 -7.18
C ASP A 299 -0.17 72.06 -6.26
N TYR A 300 -1.28 72.82 -6.17
CA TYR A 300 -2.40 72.45 -5.31
C TYR A 300 -3.26 71.36 -5.97
N ASP A 301 -3.21 70.16 -5.37
CA ASP A 301 -3.91 68.98 -5.86
C ASP A 301 -5.43 69.08 -5.64
N LYS A 302 -6.19 69.02 -6.74
CA LYS A 302 -7.65 69.26 -6.78
C LYS A 302 -8.46 68.18 -6.06
N ASP A 303 -7.89 66.99 -5.91
CA ASP A 303 -8.60 65.82 -5.37
C ASP A 303 -8.36 65.57 -3.87
N SER A 304 -7.47 66.34 -3.23
CA SER A 304 -7.13 66.22 -1.80
C SER A 304 -8.08 67.00 -0.86
N LEU A 305 -9.13 67.64 -1.41
CA LEU A 305 -10.04 68.50 -0.65
C LEU A 305 -11.14 67.72 0.08
N ASP A 306 -11.08 67.72 1.42
CA ASP A 306 -12.08 67.13 2.32
C ASP A 306 -13.49 67.76 2.15
N GLU A 307 -14.53 66.91 2.06
CA GLU A 307 -15.95 67.28 1.82
C GLU A 307 -16.47 68.35 2.81
N LYS A 308 -15.95 68.32 4.04
CA LYS A 308 -16.26 69.29 5.10
C LYS A 308 -15.72 70.68 4.80
N MET A 309 -14.55 70.79 4.16
CA MET A 309 -14.00 72.07 3.71
C MET A 309 -14.77 72.60 2.50
N LYS A 310 -15.09 71.74 1.51
CA LYS A 310 -15.93 72.10 0.35
C LYS A 310 -17.28 72.67 0.80
N SER A 311 -17.93 72.03 1.78
CA SER A 311 -19.20 72.50 2.34
C SER A 311 -19.08 73.85 3.07
N LYS A 312 -18.02 74.08 3.85
CA LYS A 312 -17.77 75.36 4.54
C LYS A 312 -17.43 76.51 3.57
N LEU A 313 -16.75 76.20 2.47
CA LEU A 313 -16.46 77.14 1.39
C LEU A 313 -17.72 77.53 0.61
N LYS A 314 -18.59 76.55 0.30
CA LYS A 314 -19.89 76.79 -0.36
C LYS A 314 -20.84 77.62 0.51
N ALA A 315 -20.99 77.26 1.78
CA ALA A 315 -21.93 77.91 2.68
C ALA A 315 -21.57 79.37 3.03
N ASN A 316 -20.29 79.68 3.28
CA ASN A 316 -19.89 81.01 3.78
C ASN A 316 -19.51 82.01 2.69
N PHE A 317 -19.03 81.53 1.54
CA PHE A 317 -18.37 82.40 0.54
C PHE A 317 -19.06 82.41 -0.82
N ILE A 318 -19.75 81.33 -1.22
CA ILE A 318 -20.42 81.25 -2.54
C ILE A 318 -21.86 81.78 -2.48
N ASN A 319 -22.59 81.51 -1.39
CA ASN A 319 -24.00 81.90 -1.26
C ASN A 319 -24.22 83.34 -0.74
N ASN A 320 -23.15 84.11 -0.49
CA ASN A 320 -23.29 85.48 -0.01
C ASN A 320 -23.64 86.42 -1.19
N PRO A 321 -24.77 87.16 -1.14
CA PRO A 321 -25.25 87.98 -2.28
C PRO A 321 -24.29 89.07 -2.77
N LYS A 322 -23.25 89.42 -2.00
CA LYS A 322 -22.22 90.40 -2.38
C LYS A 322 -21.03 89.79 -3.15
N PHE A 323 -21.02 88.47 -3.38
CA PHE A 323 -19.90 87.72 -3.97
C PHE A 323 -20.28 87.09 -5.33
N GLN A 324 -20.80 87.91 -6.24
CA GLN A 324 -21.02 87.54 -7.64
C GLN A 324 -19.94 88.19 -8.52
N LEU A 325 -19.55 87.50 -9.61
CA LEU A 325 -18.44 87.90 -10.49
C LEU A 325 -18.56 89.35 -11.00
N GLU A 326 -19.79 89.87 -11.13
CA GLU A 326 -20.10 91.24 -11.59
C GLU A 326 -19.83 92.33 -10.54
N VAL A 327 -19.97 92.05 -9.24
CA VAL A 327 -19.73 93.05 -8.16
C VAL A 327 -18.23 93.17 -7.85
N VAL A 328 -17.44 92.16 -8.21
CA VAL A 328 -15.97 92.11 -8.02
C VAL A 328 -15.22 92.95 -9.07
N GLU A 329 -15.88 93.43 -10.13
CA GLU A 329 -15.28 94.33 -11.12
C GLU A 329 -14.90 95.72 -10.57
N SER A 330 -15.48 96.12 -9.42
CA SER A 330 -15.17 97.37 -8.73
C SER A 330 -13.90 97.31 -7.85
N VAL A 331 -13.18 96.19 -7.85
CA VAL A 331 -12.05 95.89 -6.93
C VAL A 331 -10.78 95.66 -7.76
N PRO A 332 -9.55 95.91 -7.23
CA PRO A 332 -8.32 95.80 -8.02
C PRO A 332 -8.14 94.44 -8.72
N LYS A 333 -7.53 94.47 -9.92
CA LYS A 333 -7.33 93.34 -10.86
C LYS A 333 -6.76 92.08 -10.19
N ALA A 334 -5.91 92.25 -9.19
CA ALA A 334 -5.32 91.18 -8.39
C ALA A 334 -6.30 90.37 -7.53
N ALA A 335 -7.34 91.00 -6.98
CA ALA A 335 -8.37 90.28 -6.24
C ALA A 335 -9.28 89.48 -7.18
N LYS A 336 -9.45 89.95 -8.42
CA LYS A 336 -10.25 89.29 -9.48
C LYS A 336 -9.60 87.98 -9.95
N SER A 337 -8.28 87.95 -10.16
CA SER A 337 -7.55 86.75 -10.60
C SER A 337 -7.57 85.62 -9.55
N LEU A 338 -7.40 85.95 -8.26
CA LEU A 338 -7.53 85.00 -7.15
C LEU A 338 -8.97 84.47 -6.99
N CYS A 339 -9.98 85.32 -7.21
CA CYS A 339 -11.38 84.88 -7.23
C CYS A 339 -11.66 83.91 -8.38
N GLN A 340 -11.19 84.23 -9.59
CA GLN A 340 -11.40 83.39 -10.78
C GLN A 340 -10.70 82.03 -10.66
N TRP A 341 -9.50 81.99 -10.08
CA TRP A 341 -8.83 80.72 -9.75
C TRP A 341 -9.66 79.89 -8.76
N LYS A 342 -10.20 80.51 -7.70
CA LYS A 342 -11.05 79.84 -6.72
C LYS A 342 -12.38 79.34 -7.31
N PHE A 343 -12.94 80.00 -8.32
CA PHE A 343 -14.12 79.49 -9.03
C PHE A 343 -13.77 78.30 -9.94
N LYS A 344 -12.59 78.31 -10.59
CA LYS A 344 -12.12 77.16 -11.40
C LYS A 344 -11.69 75.94 -10.55
N LEU A 345 -11.56 76.07 -9.23
CA LEU A 345 -11.35 74.94 -8.31
C LEU A 345 -12.65 74.20 -7.92
N ASP A 346 -13.82 74.79 -8.17
CA ASP A 346 -15.13 74.18 -7.85
C ASP A 346 -15.83 73.58 -9.08
N GLN A 347 -15.34 73.86 -10.29
CA GLN A 347 -15.67 73.13 -11.54
C GLN A 347 -14.64 72.03 -11.77
#